data_AF-A0A5B9MCN2-F1
#
_entry.id   AF-A0A5B9MCN2-F1
#
_cell.length_a   1.000
_cell.length_b   1.000
_cell.length_c   1.000
_cell.angle_alpha   90.00
_cell.angle_beta   90.00
_cell.angle_gamma   90.00
#
_symmetry.space_group_name_H-M   'P 1'
#
loop_
_entity.id
_entity.type
_entity.pdbx_description
1 polymer ?
#
loop_
_entity_poly.entity_id
_entity_poly.type
_entity_poly.pdbx_seq_one_letter_code
_entity_poly.pdbx_strand_id
1 'polypeptide(L)'
;MDELAAQFLDAPNTEEALAWLQGGTRSQIRTLGEDESTVDSISMVEELYAAGASNVFAVDIDSYDRGANSGKLLIELTDAPTDREQVLGIVSQIAQANGFDPELDYGQQYVLQAAPN
;
A
#
# COMPACT_ATOMS: atom_id res chain seq x y z
N MET A 1 7.65 3.80 14.70
CA MET A 1 6.99 3.60 13.40
C MET A 1 5.50 3.33 13.58
N ASP A 2 5.12 2.55 14.59
CA ASP A 2 3.71 2.28 14.92
C ASP A 2 2.89 3.54 15.26
N GLU A 3 3.49 4.56 15.88
CA GLU A 3 2.79 5.84 16.13
C GLU A 3 2.41 6.60 14.85
N LEU A 4 3.20 6.45 13.78
CA LEU A 4 2.88 7.04 12.48
C LEU A 4 1.80 6.23 11.76
N ALA A 5 1.87 4.89 11.86
CA ALA A 5 0.84 3.99 11.35
C ALA A 5 -0.53 4.30 12.00
N ALA A 6 -0.57 4.47 13.32
CA ALA A 6 -1.78 4.83 14.05
C ALA A 6 -2.39 6.16 13.58
N GLN A 7 -1.56 7.16 13.24
CA GLN A 7 -2.04 8.43 12.69
C GLN A 7 -2.72 8.27 11.34
N PHE A 8 -2.16 7.44 10.45
CA PHE A 8 -2.79 7.16 9.17
C PHE A 8 -4.08 6.35 9.34
N LEU A 9 -4.10 5.36 10.23
CA LEU A 9 -5.29 4.53 10.46
C LEU A 9 -6.47 5.32 11.04
N ASP A 10 -6.22 6.39 11.79
CA ASP A 10 -7.26 7.29 12.31
C ASP A 10 -7.67 8.39 11.31
N ALA A 11 -6.93 8.55 10.21
CA ALA A 11 -7.19 9.58 9.23
C ALA A 11 -8.43 9.25 8.36
N PRO A 12 -9.29 10.24 8.04
CA PRO A 12 -10.50 10.01 7.24
C PRO A 12 -10.22 9.71 5.76
N ASN A 13 -8.98 9.89 5.30
CA ASN A 13 -8.53 9.59 3.93
C ASN A 13 -7.68 8.30 3.88
N THR A 14 -8.07 7.33 4.70
CA THR A 14 -7.49 5.99 4.76
C THR A 14 -8.58 4.95 4.56
N GLU A 15 -8.35 4.03 3.63
CA GLU A 15 -9.25 2.91 3.37
C GLU A 15 -8.43 1.63 3.14
N GLU A 16 -9.04 0.46 3.37
CA GLU A 16 -8.43 -0.80 2.95
C GLU A 16 -8.25 -0.78 1.43
N ALA A 17 -7.01 -1.02 0.98
CA ALA A 17 -6.58 -0.68 -0.37
C ALA A 17 -7.36 -1.43 -1.44
N LEU A 18 -7.61 -2.72 -1.25
CA LEU A 18 -8.29 -3.55 -2.23
C LEU A 18 -9.77 -3.15 -2.37
N ALA A 19 -10.49 -3.01 -1.26
CA ALA A 19 -11.87 -2.55 -1.22
C ALA A 19 -12.01 -1.15 -1.80
N TRP A 20 -11.06 -0.24 -1.48
CA TRP A 20 -11.03 1.09 -2.04
C TRP A 20 -10.85 1.06 -3.56
N LEU A 21 -9.85 0.35 -4.09
CA LEU A 21 -9.61 0.25 -5.53
C LEU A 21 -10.81 -0.36 -6.27
N GLN A 22 -11.40 -1.42 -5.72
CA GLN A 22 -12.59 -2.08 -6.29
C GLN A 22 -13.86 -1.21 -6.25
N GLY A 23 -13.91 -0.22 -5.35
CA GLY A 23 -14.98 0.78 -5.30
C GLY A 23 -14.92 1.82 -6.43
N GLY A 24 -13.85 1.84 -7.22
CA GLY A 24 -13.70 2.72 -8.38
C GLY A 24 -14.69 2.41 -9.49
N THR A 25 -15.00 3.40 -10.32
CA THR A 25 -15.85 3.23 -11.52
C THR A 25 -15.15 3.77 -12.76
N ARG A 26 -15.66 3.46 -13.95
CA ARG A 26 -15.11 4.01 -15.21
C ARG A 26 -15.04 5.55 -15.25
N SER A 27 -15.92 6.24 -14.52
CA SER A 27 -15.94 7.70 -14.44
C SER A 27 -15.26 8.27 -13.19
N GLN A 28 -14.84 7.40 -12.26
CA GLN A 28 -14.18 7.73 -10.99
C GLN A 28 -13.10 6.67 -10.74
N ILE A 29 -12.01 6.77 -11.49
CA ILE A 29 -10.93 5.77 -11.46
C ILE A 29 -10.15 5.92 -10.14
N ARG A 30 -9.73 4.81 -9.56
CA ARG A 30 -8.88 4.80 -8.36
C ARG A 30 -7.57 4.10 -8.68
N THR A 31 -6.43 4.73 -8.40
CA THR A 31 -5.10 4.18 -8.69
C THR A 31 -4.12 4.43 -7.56
N LEU A 32 -3.02 3.70 -7.56
CA LEU A 32 -1.89 3.89 -6.67
C LEU A 32 -0.73 4.52 -7.44
N GLY A 33 -0.13 5.58 -6.89
CA GLY A 33 1.04 6.23 -7.48
C GLY A 33 0.84 6.62 -8.95
N GLU A 34 1.79 6.27 -9.81
CA GLU A 34 1.74 6.53 -11.25
C GLU A 34 1.09 5.40 -12.08
N ASP A 35 0.44 4.42 -11.44
CA ASP A 35 -0.25 3.36 -12.17
C ASP A 35 -1.30 3.93 -13.15
N GLU A 36 -1.20 3.49 -14.42
CA GLU A 36 -2.09 3.94 -15.49
C GLU A 36 -3.52 3.38 -15.34
N SER A 37 -3.70 2.33 -14.53
CA SER A 37 -5.00 1.66 -14.37
C SER A 37 -5.25 1.11 -12.97
N THR A 38 -6.53 1.07 -12.58
CA THR A 38 -6.97 0.41 -11.34
C THR A 38 -6.60 -1.07 -11.29
N VAL A 39 -6.48 -1.73 -12.45
CA VAL A 39 -6.16 -3.16 -12.53
C VAL A 39 -4.72 -3.43 -12.10
N ASP A 40 -3.78 -2.57 -12.49
CA ASP A 40 -2.38 -2.69 -12.12
C ASP A 40 -2.21 -2.45 -10.61
N SER A 41 -2.87 -1.42 -10.08
CA SER A 41 -2.90 -1.15 -8.64
C SER A 41 -3.52 -2.29 -7.83
N ILE A 42 -4.59 -2.91 -8.32
CA ILE A 42 -5.19 -4.09 -7.67
C ILE A 42 -4.20 -5.25 -7.67
N SER A 43 -3.55 -5.51 -8.80
CA SER A 43 -2.60 -6.63 -8.92
C SER A 43 -1.44 -6.50 -7.94
N MET A 44 -0.93 -5.28 -7.73
CA MET A 44 0.11 -4.99 -6.73
C MET A 44 -0.37 -5.28 -5.30
N VAL A 45 -1.59 -4.84 -4.94
CA VAL A 45 -2.15 -5.07 -3.59
C VAL A 45 -2.42 -6.56 -3.37
N GLU A 46 -2.91 -7.27 -4.39
CA GLU A 46 -3.09 -8.72 -4.32
C GLU A 46 -1.77 -9.48 -4.13
N GLU A 47 -0.67 -9.00 -4.71
CA GLU A 47 0.67 -9.57 -4.50
C GLU A 47 1.12 -9.44 -3.04
N LEU A 48 0.88 -8.28 -2.41
CA LEU A 48 1.18 -8.07 -1.00
C LEU A 48 0.37 -9.00 -0.08
N TYR A 49 -0.93 -9.17 -0.36
CA TYR A 49 -1.75 -10.12 0.38
C TYR A 49 -1.31 -11.57 0.15
N ALA A 50 -0.95 -11.94 -1.08
CA ALA A 50 -0.45 -13.27 -1.40
C ALA A 50 0.90 -13.59 -0.72
N ALA A 51 1.72 -12.57 -0.49
CA ALA A 51 2.98 -12.67 0.27
C ALA A 51 2.77 -12.77 1.80
N GLY A 52 1.54 -12.61 2.27
CA GLY A 52 1.18 -12.78 3.68
C GLY A 52 1.04 -11.48 4.47
N ALA A 53 0.78 -10.34 3.81
CA ALA A 53 0.35 -9.14 4.51
C ALA A 53 -1.01 -9.39 5.22
N SER A 54 -1.15 -8.91 6.46
CA SER A 54 -2.40 -9.03 7.22
C SER A 54 -3.48 -8.10 6.67
N ASN A 55 -3.10 -6.85 6.44
CA ASN A 55 -3.94 -5.79 5.90
C ASN A 55 -3.08 -4.84 5.07
N VAL A 56 -3.67 -4.25 4.02
CA VAL A 56 -3.05 -3.21 3.21
C VAL A 56 -4.01 -2.03 3.15
N PHE A 57 -3.53 -0.85 3.52
CA PHE A 57 -4.31 0.38 3.52
C PHE A 57 -3.76 1.36 2.50
N ALA A 58 -4.65 1.93 1.68
CA ALA A 58 -4.36 3.13 0.93
C ALA A 58 -4.53 4.32 1.88
N VAL A 59 -3.47 5.08 2.07
CA VAL A 59 -3.44 6.21 3.01
C VAL A 59 -3.20 7.50 2.24
N ASP A 60 -3.55 8.63 2.86
CA ASP A 60 -3.34 9.94 2.24
C ASP A 60 -4.05 10.05 0.87
N ILE A 61 -5.27 9.52 0.78
CA ILE A 61 -6.03 9.45 -0.48
C ILE A 61 -6.39 10.86 -0.94
N ASP A 62 -5.95 11.21 -2.14
CA ASP A 62 -6.25 12.45 -2.83
C ASP A 62 -7.40 12.24 -3.81
N SER A 63 -8.54 12.88 -3.54
CA SER A 63 -9.73 12.84 -4.41
C SER A 63 -9.80 14.04 -5.34
N TYR A 64 -10.19 13.81 -6.60
CA TYR A 64 -10.37 14.83 -7.63
C TYR A 64 -11.58 14.51 -8.52
N ASP A 65 -11.99 15.45 -9.38
CA ASP A 65 -13.26 15.38 -10.13
C ASP A 65 -13.49 14.07 -10.92
N ARG A 66 -12.42 13.36 -11.31
CA ARG A 66 -12.47 12.16 -12.15
C ARG A 66 -11.94 10.89 -11.48
N GLY A 67 -11.67 10.93 -10.18
CA GLY A 67 -11.08 9.78 -9.51
C GLY A 67 -10.43 10.11 -8.17
N ALA A 68 -9.64 9.16 -7.70
CA ALA A 68 -8.79 9.35 -6.54
C ALA A 68 -7.48 8.60 -6.73
N ASN A 69 -6.41 9.09 -6.11
CA ASN A 69 -5.12 8.45 -6.13
C ASN A 69 -4.57 8.39 -4.71
N SER A 70 -3.76 7.38 -4.43
CA SER A 70 -2.94 7.35 -3.21
C SER A 70 -1.50 7.04 -3.59
N GLY A 71 -0.59 7.90 -3.15
CA GLY A 71 0.85 7.71 -3.34
C GLY A 71 1.49 6.85 -2.25
N LYS A 72 0.72 6.31 -1.29
CA LYS A 72 1.26 5.66 -0.09
C LYS A 72 0.39 4.48 0.34
N LEU A 73 1.06 3.39 0.70
CA LEU A 73 0.46 2.23 1.31
C LEU A 73 0.97 2.06 2.73
N LEU A 74 0.06 1.75 3.64
CA LEU A 74 0.41 1.24 4.96
C LEU A 74 0.13 -0.26 4.98
N ILE A 75 1.16 -1.06 5.18
CA ILE A 75 1.10 -2.51 5.11
C ILE A 75 1.27 -3.06 6.52
N GLU A 76 0.29 -3.82 6.99
CA GLU A 76 0.37 -4.54 8.25
C GLU A 76 1.02 -5.91 8.04
N LEU A 77 2.09 -6.16 8.76
CA LEU A 77 2.83 -7.41 8.73
C LEU A 77 2.23 -8.40 9.73
N THR A 78 2.30 -9.69 9.40
CA THR A 78 1.99 -10.76 10.36
C THR A 78 3.17 -10.97 11.33
N ASP A 79 2.95 -11.78 12.38
CA ASP A 79 4.02 -12.26 13.27
C ASP A 79 4.80 -13.45 12.66
N ALA A 80 4.34 -14.01 11.53
CA ALA A 80 4.96 -15.17 10.90
C ALA A 80 6.25 -14.75 10.16
N PRO A 81 7.44 -15.23 10.58
CA PRO A 81 8.71 -14.73 10.03
C PRO A 81 8.84 -14.86 8.51
N THR A 82 8.34 -15.96 7.95
CA THR A 82 8.39 -16.24 6.51
C THR A 82 7.53 -15.29 5.69
N ASP A 83 6.37 -14.90 6.21
CA ASP A 83 5.45 -13.98 5.53
C ASP A 83 6.00 -12.55 5.59
N ARG A 84 6.53 -12.17 6.76
CA ARG A 84 7.22 -10.88 6.93
C ARG A 84 8.36 -10.70 5.93
N GLU A 85 9.22 -11.71 5.78
CA GLU A 85 10.34 -11.67 4.85
C GLU A 85 9.87 -11.50 3.41
N GLN A 86 8.79 -12.19 3.00
CA GLN A 86 8.24 -12.06 1.66
C GLN A 86 7.66 -10.68 1.40
N VAL A 87 6.83 -10.16 2.31
CA VAL A 87 6.23 -8.83 2.19
C VAL A 87 7.32 -7.75 2.15
N LEU A 88 8.29 -7.80 3.08
CA LEU A 88 9.42 -6.86 3.10
C LEU A 88 10.30 -6.97 1.86
N GLY A 89 10.41 -8.17 1.27
CA GLY A 89 11.08 -8.38 0.00
C GLY A 89 10.43 -7.62 -1.15
N ILE A 90 9.09 -7.69 -1.26
CA ILE A 90 8.32 -6.95 -2.27
C ILE A 90 8.43 -5.44 -2.05
N VAL A 91 8.20 -4.98 -0.81
CA VAL A 91 8.35 -3.57 -0.40
C VAL A 91 9.74 -3.04 -0.79
N SER A 92 10.78 -3.80 -0.48
CA SER A 92 12.17 -3.44 -0.80
C SER A 92 12.42 -3.35 -2.31
N GLN A 93 11.83 -4.23 -3.11
CA GLN A 93 11.95 -4.17 -4.57
C GLN A 93 11.30 -2.90 -5.12
N ILE A 94 10.11 -2.54 -4.62
CA ILE A 94 9.40 -1.31 -5.02
C ILE A 94 10.20 -0.07 -4.59
N ALA A 95 10.67 -0.05 -3.34
CA ALA A 95 11.49 1.05 -2.83
C ALA A 95 12.75 1.26 -3.67
N GLN A 96 13.47 0.18 -4.01
CA GLN A 96 14.66 0.23 -4.86
C GLN A 96 14.35 0.70 -6.29
N ALA A 97 13.24 0.23 -6.88
CA ALA A 97 12.80 0.69 -8.20
C ALA A 97 12.54 2.21 -8.21
N ASN A 98 12.05 2.74 -7.10
CA ASN A 98 11.81 4.17 -6.88
C ASN A 98 13.06 4.95 -6.40
N GLY A 99 14.22 4.30 -6.28
CA GLY A 99 15.47 4.94 -5.86
C GLY A 99 15.63 5.16 -4.35
N PHE A 100 14.86 4.45 -3.53
CA PHE A 100 14.95 4.44 -2.07
C PHE A 100 15.72 3.22 -1.55
N ASP A 101 16.16 3.29 -0.29
CA ASP A 101 16.78 2.16 0.40
C ASP A 101 15.76 1.04 0.68
N PRO A 102 16.19 -0.23 0.71
CA PRO A 102 15.32 -1.35 1.05
C PRO A 102 14.87 -1.29 2.51
N GLU A 103 13.66 -1.78 2.76
CA GLU A 103 13.10 -1.85 4.11
C GLU A 103 13.66 -3.07 4.85
N LEU A 104 14.14 -2.85 6.08
CA LEU A 104 14.69 -3.92 6.92
C LEU A 104 13.67 -4.41 7.95
N ASP A 105 13.75 -5.68 8.34
CA ASP A 105 12.93 -6.19 9.43
C ASP A 105 13.54 -5.81 10.80
N TYR A 106 12.89 -4.90 11.50
CA TYR A 106 13.19 -4.51 12.89
C TYR A 106 12.15 -5.06 13.88
N GLY A 107 11.25 -5.95 13.45
CA GLY A 107 10.11 -6.41 14.23
C GLY A 107 8.93 -5.44 14.24
N GLN A 108 8.86 -4.51 13.28
CA GLN A 108 7.75 -3.58 13.14
C GLN A 108 6.43 -4.28 12.81
N GLN A 109 5.29 -3.73 13.25
CA GLN A 109 3.98 -4.25 12.88
C GLN A 109 3.48 -3.67 11.56
N TYR A 110 3.91 -2.45 11.23
CA TYR A 110 3.49 -1.75 10.01
C TYR A 110 4.68 -1.29 9.21
N VAL A 111 4.52 -1.20 7.89
CA VAL A 111 5.49 -0.60 6.97
C VAL A 111 4.76 0.44 6.13
N LEU A 112 5.35 1.63 6.01
CA LEU A 112 4.85 2.66 5.12
C LEU A 112 5.64 2.60 3.80
N GLN A 113 4.97 2.22 2.72
CA GLN A 113 5.56 2.09 1.40
C GLN A 113 5.04 3.19 0.48
N ALA A 114 5.94 3.86 -0.25
CA ALA A 114 5.52 4.74 -1.34
C ALA A 114 5.00 3.89 -2.52
N ALA A 115 3.87 4.29 -3.10
CA ALA A 115 3.36 3.68 -4.32
C ALA A 115 4.39 3.86 -5.48
N PRO A 116 4.34 3.01 -6.51
CA PRO A 116 5.24 3.12 -7.66
C PRO A 116 5.16 4.50 -8.35
N ASN A 117 6.31 5.00 -8.79
CA ASN A 117 6.42 6.08 -9.78
C ASN A 117 6.38 5.50 -11.21
#